data_AF-A0A316AY70-F1
#
_entry.id   AF-A0A316AY70-F1
#
_cell.length_a   1.000
_cell.length_b   1.000
_cell.length_c   1.000
_cell.angle_alpha   90.00
_cell.angle_beta   90.00
_cell.angle_gamma   90.00
#
_symmetry.space_group_name_H-M   'P 1'
#
loop_
_entity.id
_entity.type
_entity.pdbx_description
1 polymer ?
#
loop_
_entity_poly.entity_id
_entity_poly.type
_entity_poly.pdbx_seq_one_letter_code
_entity_poly.pdbx_strand_id
1 'polypeptide(L)'
;MRKGFTLIEIMVVIVIMGILAAVAVPKLFGNVAKAKVSEISVAAGAYIKLQDVFLAEKTALGNWAAIGYNAPGNGKTNNFCYNQGTMTENTTAVEQQSESLIGWAASNVATLNNCQAGGWWSLVISVQGSNDAAYNHNVSSNECSALVTGWGLGTTMSGSCESTSVNQVAAATPQATPQPAPQETPKEEPKNEPETQPEQVQEEEKTDQPVEEDTPEQQRTKLMNLLKEASDARAAARTASSEATILETEAALAASIANNCLIINCAEKKERAQKLRDQATAKRTEANELKSTASEKTDLAKKAVTLAGETTISNLKNDLQNGTYVFGENTKDFFEFEL
;
A
#
# COMPACT_ATOMS: atom_id res chain seq x y z
N MET A 1 71.79 13.77 22.33
CA MET A 1 70.79 14.80 22.68
C MET A 1 69.44 14.34 22.15
N ARG A 2 68.44 14.11 23.01
CA ARG A 2 67.08 13.80 22.56
C ARG A 2 66.49 15.10 22.02
N LYS A 3 66.35 15.22 20.69
CA LYS A 3 65.56 16.29 20.05
C LYS A 3 64.12 16.11 20.51
N GLY A 4 63.68 16.92 21.46
CA GLY A 4 62.28 16.99 21.87
C GLY A 4 61.48 17.74 20.80
N PHE A 5 60.25 17.28 20.55
CA PHE A 5 59.27 18.02 19.76
C PHE A 5 59.03 19.39 20.39
N THR A 6 58.93 20.42 19.57
CA THR A 6 58.61 21.77 20.06
C THR A 6 57.13 21.87 20.43
N LEU A 7 56.80 22.64 21.46
CA LEU A 7 55.40 22.87 21.85
C LEU A 7 54.61 23.50 20.68
N ILE A 8 55.26 24.37 19.90
CA ILE A 8 54.66 25.01 18.74
C ILE A 8 54.35 24.04 17.59
N GLU A 9 55.18 23.01 17.37
CA GLU A 9 54.87 21.94 16.40
C GLU A 9 53.57 21.24 16.75
N ILE A 10 53.41 20.88 18.02
CA ILE A 10 52.20 20.20 18.48
C ILE A 10 50.99 21.14 18.41
N MET A 11 51.17 22.43 18.68
CA MET A 11 50.09 23.42 18.58
C MET A 11 49.56 23.58 17.14
N VAL A 12 50.44 23.68 16.15
CA VAL A 12 49.99 23.82 14.75
C VAL A 12 49.28 22.56 14.25
N VAL A 13 49.77 21.38 14.65
CA VAL A 13 49.16 20.09 14.27
C VAL A 13 47.74 19.97 14.81
N ILE A 14 47.50 20.30 16.08
CA ILE A 14 46.15 20.23 16.65
C ILE A 14 45.19 21.23 15.99
N VAL A 15 45.68 22.40 15.58
CA VAL A 15 44.86 23.41 14.88
C VAL A 15 44.44 22.89 13.50
N ILE A 16 45.37 22.33 12.73
CA ILE A 16 45.07 21.76 11.41
C ILE A 16 44.12 20.57 11.54
N MET A 17 44.36 19.66 12.50
CA MET A 17 43.46 18.53 12.77
C MET A 17 42.07 19.00 13.19
N GLY A 18 41.97 20.10 13.96
CA GLY A 18 40.70 20.72 14.35
C GLY A 18 39.89 21.22 13.15
N ILE A 19 40.53 21.92 12.21
CA ILE A 19 39.85 22.44 11.00
C ILE A 19 39.35 21.29 10.11
N LEU A 20 40.19 20.26 9.90
CA LEU A 20 39.82 19.10 9.10
C LEU A 20 38.64 18.33 9.73
N ALA A 21 38.67 18.14 11.06
CA ALA A 21 37.59 17.48 11.77
C ALA A 21 36.27 18.25 11.66
N ALA A 22 36.29 19.58 11.76
CA ALA A 22 35.09 20.41 11.69
C ALA A 22 34.32 20.26 10.36
N VAL A 23 35.03 20.07 9.24
CA VAL A 23 34.40 19.89 7.91
C VAL A 23 34.07 18.43 7.62
N ALA A 24 34.91 17.49 8.06
CA ALA A 24 34.77 16.07 7.73
C ALA A 24 33.69 15.36 8.57
N VAL A 25 33.58 15.69 9.86
CA VAL A 25 32.69 14.99 10.80
C VAL A 25 31.20 15.10 10.42
N PRO A 26 30.65 16.29 10.07
CA PRO A 26 29.26 16.39 9.66
C PRO A 26 28.93 15.55 8.41
N LYS A 27 29.85 15.51 7.43
CA LYS A 27 29.69 14.70 6.21
C LYS A 27 29.74 13.21 6.51
N LEU A 28 30.60 12.80 7.44
CA LEU A 28 30.72 11.40 7.84
C LEU A 28 29.40 10.87 8.44
N PHE A 29 28.73 11.64 9.31
CA PHE A 29 27.45 11.23 9.88
C PHE A 29 26.35 11.04 8.83
N GLY A 30 26.29 11.90 7.81
CA GLY A 30 25.36 11.73 6.68
C GLY A 30 25.63 10.46 5.89
N ASN A 31 26.90 10.13 5.63
CA ASN A 31 27.28 8.91 4.92
C ASN A 31 26.98 7.64 5.74
N VAL A 32 27.20 7.69 7.06
CA VAL A 32 26.84 6.59 7.97
C VAL A 32 25.32 6.37 7.98
N ALA A 33 24.52 7.44 8.00
CA ALA A 33 23.06 7.32 7.92
C ALA A 33 22.61 6.66 6.60
N LYS A 34 23.16 7.09 5.45
CA LYS A 34 22.88 6.47 4.14
C LYS A 34 23.32 5.00 4.09
N ALA A 35 24.48 4.67 4.66
CA ALA A 35 24.96 3.30 4.75
C ALA A 35 24.00 2.41 5.55
N LYS A 36 23.43 2.92 6.66
CA LYS A 36 22.38 2.20 7.39
C LYS A 36 21.14 2.02 6.53
N VAL A 37 20.64 3.08 5.89
CA VAL A 37 19.43 3.01 5.05
C VAL A 37 19.59 2.11 3.81
N SER A 38 20.82 1.83 3.35
CA SER A 38 21.02 0.86 2.25
C SER A 38 20.50 -0.55 2.56
N GLU A 39 20.36 -0.91 3.84
CA GLU A 39 19.72 -2.15 4.29
C GLU A 39 18.25 -2.23 3.81
N ILE A 40 17.54 -1.09 3.81
CA ILE A 40 16.14 -0.98 3.40
C ILE A 40 15.98 -1.35 1.92
N SER A 41 16.81 -0.79 1.03
CA SER A 41 16.68 -1.06 -0.40
C SER A 41 16.93 -2.52 -0.74
N VAL A 42 17.87 -3.17 -0.04
CA VAL A 42 18.16 -4.61 -0.22
C VAL A 42 17.00 -5.47 0.29
N ALA A 43 16.50 -5.18 1.49
CA ALA A 43 15.38 -5.92 2.10
C ALA A 43 14.08 -5.76 1.30
N ALA A 44 13.74 -4.54 0.90
CA ALA A 44 12.60 -4.24 0.05
C ALA A 44 12.71 -4.93 -1.32
N GLY A 45 13.88 -4.88 -1.95
CA GLY A 45 14.11 -5.53 -3.25
C GLY A 45 14.01 -7.06 -3.19
N ALA A 46 14.40 -7.68 -2.06
CA ALA A 46 14.20 -9.11 -1.85
C ALA A 46 12.71 -9.47 -1.71
N TYR A 47 11.95 -8.66 -0.98
CA TYR A 47 10.50 -8.82 -0.84
C TYR A 47 9.78 -8.76 -2.19
N ILE A 48 10.05 -7.72 -3.00
CA ILE A 48 9.42 -7.52 -4.32
C ILE A 48 9.62 -8.75 -5.20
N LYS A 49 10.87 -9.23 -5.32
CA LYS A 49 11.18 -10.40 -6.15
C LYS A 49 10.44 -11.67 -5.74
N LEU A 50 10.34 -11.93 -4.43
CA LEU A 50 9.61 -13.09 -3.93
C LEU A 50 8.12 -12.94 -4.16
N GLN A 51 7.59 -11.73 -4.00
CA GLN A 51 6.19 -11.45 -4.24
C GLN A 51 5.81 -11.58 -5.73
N ASP A 52 6.67 -11.12 -6.64
CA ASP A 52 6.49 -11.25 -8.10
C ASP A 52 6.48 -12.72 -8.53
N VAL A 53 7.42 -13.53 -8.03
CA VAL A 53 7.46 -14.98 -8.32
C VAL A 53 6.20 -15.65 -7.79
N PHE A 54 5.80 -15.32 -6.57
CA PHE A 54 4.58 -15.88 -5.97
C PHE A 54 3.33 -15.47 -6.74
N LEU A 55 3.25 -14.21 -7.18
CA LEU A 55 2.15 -13.70 -7.99
C LEU A 55 2.08 -14.42 -9.35
N ALA A 56 3.22 -14.63 -10.01
CA ALA A 56 3.28 -15.35 -11.28
C ALA A 56 2.87 -16.83 -11.15
N GLU A 57 3.15 -17.48 -10.01
CA GLU A 57 2.82 -18.88 -9.78
C GLU A 57 1.38 -19.12 -9.31
N LYS A 58 0.85 -18.20 -8.49
CA LYS A 58 -0.41 -18.40 -7.75
C LYS A 58 -1.53 -17.45 -8.17
N THR A 59 -1.24 -16.42 -8.97
CA THR A 59 -2.22 -15.37 -9.32
C THR A 59 -2.83 -14.78 -8.04
N ALA A 60 -2.01 -14.66 -7.01
CA ALA A 60 -2.36 -14.22 -5.66
C ALA A 60 -1.19 -13.47 -5.04
N LEU A 61 -1.47 -12.54 -4.14
CA LEU A 61 -0.46 -11.95 -3.26
C LEU A 61 -0.29 -12.83 -2.02
N GLY A 62 0.87 -12.79 -1.38
CA GLY A 62 1.17 -13.63 -0.22
C GLY A 62 1.68 -12.81 0.96
N ASN A 63 1.44 -13.29 2.17
CA ASN A 63 2.17 -12.77 3.32
C ASN A 63 3.64 -13.24 3.32
N TRP A 64 4.46 -12.76 4.25
CA TRP A 64 5.89 -13.10 4.29
C TRP A 64 6.13 -14.60 4.44
N ALA A 65 5.31 -15.30 5.20
CA ALA A 65 5.43 -16.74 5.36
C ALA A 65 5.12 -17.49 4.06
N ALA A 66 4.07 -17.09 3.35
CA ALA A 66 3.63 -17.74 2.12
C ALA A 66 4.61 -17.54 0.97
N ILE A 67 5.20 -16.35 0.85
CA ILE A 67 6.21 -16.06 -0.17
C ILE A 67 7.63 -16.50 0.24
N GLY A 68 7.80 -17.01 1.46
CA GLY A 68 9.10 -17.40 2.00
C GLY A 68 10.06 -16.22 2.27
N TYR A 69 9.54 -15.03 2.51
CA TYR A 69 10.35 -13.87 2.87
C TYR A 69 10.70 -13.89 4.36
N ASN A 70 11.99 -13.83 4.66
CA ASN A 70 12.51 -13.63 6.00
C ASN A 70 13.09 -12.21 6.12
N ALA A 71 12.47 -11.39 6.96
CA ALA A 71 12.98 -10.06 7.24
C ALA A 71 14.37 -10.10 7.92
N PRO A 72 15.25 -9.12 7.65
CA PRO A 72 16.55 -9.04 8.29
C PRO A 72 16.46 -9.08 9.82
N GLY A 73 17.37 -9.84 10.44
CA GLY A 73 17.40 -10.01 11.89
C GLY A 73 16.12 -10.60 12.48
N ASN A 74 15.37 -11.41 11.71
CA ASN A 74 14.08 -11.98 12.12
C ASN A 74 13.05 -10.90 12.52
N GLY A 75 13.01 -9.82 11.75
CA GLY A 75 12.07 -8.71 11.95
C GLY A 75 12.69 -7.51 12.68
N LYS A 76 13.92 -7.59 13.19
CA LYS A 76 14.59 -6.45 13.81
C LYS A 76 16.12 -6.53 13.70
N THR A 77 16.73 -5.45 13.24
CA THR A 77 18.18 -5.24 13.30
C THR A 77 18.52 -4.13 14.29
N ASN A 78 19.80 -3.80 14.41
CA ASN A 78 20.24 -2.67 15.24
C ASN A 78 19.74 -1.32 14.70
N ASN A 79 19.37 -1.25 13.42
CA ASN A 79 18.98 -0.01 12.76
C ASN A 79 17.48 0.06 12.49
N PHE A 80 16.82 -1.06 12.18
CA PHE A 80 15.43 -1.08 11.72
C PHE A 80 14.59 -2.16 12.40
N CYS A 81 13.30 -1.87 12.53
CA CYS A 81 12.25 -2.86 12.78
C CYS A 81 11.45 -3.06 11.50
N TYR A 82 11.12 -4.30 11.16
CA TYR A 82 10.41 -4.68 9.95
C TYR A 82 9.00 -5.16 10.27
N ASN A 83 8.03 -4.80 9.43
CA ASN A 83 6.63 -5.19 9.55
C ASN A 83 6.08 -5.63 8.18
N GLN A 84 5.26 -6.69 8.19
CA GLN A 84 4.57 -7.23 7.02
C GLN A 84 3.49 -6.31 6.46
N GLY A 85 3.05 -5.32 7.24
CA GLY A 85 2.04 -4.39 6.81
C GLY A 85 0.63 -4.94 7.02
N THR A 86 -0.25 -4.73 6.04
CA THR A 86 -1.66 -5.14 6.08
C THR A 86 -1.90 -6.55 5.53
N MET A 87 -0.87 -7.17 4.94
CA MET A 87 -0.94 -8.52 4.35
C MET A 87 -0.96 -9.62 5.42
N THR A 88 -2.04 -9.77 6.20
CA THR A 88 -2.11 -10.76 7.29
C THR A 88 -2.48 -12.17 6.84
N GLU A 89 -3.21 -12.29 5.73
CA GLU A 89 -3.65 -13.58 5.19
C GLU A 89 -2.51 -14.28 4.44
N ASN A 90 -2.46 -15.62 4.48
CA ASN A 90 -1.43 -16.38 3.76
C ASN A 90 -1.44 -16.07 2.26
N THR A 91 -2.61 -15.96 1.68
CA THR A 91 -2.83 -15.64 0.28
C THR A 91 -3.98 -14.67 0.18
N THR A 92 -3.80 -13.61 -0.58
CA THR A 92 -4.81 -12.61 -0.88
C THR A 92 -5.06 -12.64 -2.38
N ALA A 93 -6.31 -12.91 -2.77
CA ALA A 93 -6.68 -12.95 -4.18
C ALA A 93 -6.44 -11.59 -4.84
N VAL A 94 -5.96 -11.61 -6.08
CA VAL A 94 -5.61 -10.42 -6.88
C VAL A 94 -6.87 -9.77 -7.46
N GLU A 95 -7.99 -10.50 -7.49
CA GLU A 95 -9.28 -10.00 -7.94
C GLU A 95 -9.98 -9.24 -6.79
N GLN A 96 -10.37 -7.99 -7.04
CA GLN A 96 -11.16 -7.12 -6.14
C GLN A 96 -10.43 -6.43 -4.97
N GLN A 97 -9.18 -6.02 -5.13
CA GLN A 97 -8.54 -5.15 -4.13
C GLN A 97 -8.84 -3.67 -4.45
N SER A 98 -9.88 -3.11 -3.82
CA SER A 98 -10.24 -1.68 -3.87
C SER A 98 -9.47 -0.82 -2.86
N GLU A 99 -8.56 -1.41 -2.08
CA GLU A 99 -7.67 -0.73 -1.14
C GLU A 99 -6.20 -1.08 -1.42
N SER A 100 -5.30 -0.11 -1.32
CA SER A 100 -3.86 -0.34 -1.50
C SER A 100 -3.30 -1.12 -0.31
N LEU A 101 -2.67 -2.25 -0.58
CA LEU A 101 -2.09 -3.14 0.45
C LEU A 101 -0.68 -2.73 0.80
N ILE A 102 -0.34 -2.70 2.08
CA ILE A 102 1.06 -2.58 2.53
C ILE A 102 1.59 -4.00 2.70
N GLY A 103 2.53 -4.41 1.84
CA GLY A 103 3.13 -5.75 1.89
C GLY A 103 4.46 -5.81 2.64
N TRP A 104 5.07 -4.65 2.87
CA TRP A 104 6.34 -4.53 3.55
C TRP A 104 6.50 -3.13 4.13
N ALA A 105 7.05 -3.05 5.33
CA ALA A 105 7.43 -1.81 5.95
C ALA A 105 8.67 -1.99 6.84
N ALA A 106 9.41 -0.90 7.03
CA ALA A 106 10.50 -0.79 7.97
C ALA A 106 10.48 0.58 8.64
N SER A 107 10.93 0.65 9.90
CA SER A 107 11.07 1.90 10.64
C SER A 107 12.42 1.95 11.35
N ASN A 108 13.04 3.13 11.41
CA ASN A 108 14.34 3.29 12.06
C ASN A 108 14.20 3.34 13.58
N VAL A 109 15.03 2.57 14.27
CA VAL A 109 15.02 2.45 15.74
C VAL A 109 15.60 3.71 16.41
N ALA A 110 16.50 4.40 15.73
CA ALA A 110 17.16 5.60 16.21
C ALA A 110 17.29 6.64 15.09
N THR A 111 17.44 7.91 15.46
CA THR A 111 17.60 9.03 14.51
C THR A 111 18.73 8.77 13.52
N LEU A 112 18.43 8.95 12.23
CA LEU A 112 19.37 8.81 11.12
C LEU A 112 19.62 10.20 10.52
N ASN A 113 20.66 10.88 11.02
CA ASN A 113 20.93 12.27 10.66
C ASN A 113 19.73 13.19 11.00
N ASN A 114 19.00 13.68 10.00
CA ASN A 114 17.80 14.52 10.19
C ASN A 114 16.49 13.71 10.17
N CYS A 115 16.54 12.43 9.77
CA CYS A 115 15.39 11.54 9.83
C CYS A 115 15.19 11.11 11.28
N GLN A 116 14.09 11.57 11.90
CA GLN A 116 13.79 11.30 13.30
C GLN A 116 13.62 9.81 13.56
N ALA A 117 13.83 9.37 14.81
CA ALA A 117 13.52 8.00 15.21
C ALA A 117 12.04 7.68 14.94
N GLY A 118 11.76 6.49 14.40
CA GLY A 118 10.42 6.10 13.97
C GLY A 118 10.00 6.59 12.57
N GLY A 119 10.88 7.27 11.85
CA GLY A 119 10.76 7.42 10.40
C GLY A 119 10.62 6.06 9.71
N TRP A 120 9.89 6.03 8.60
CA TRP A 120 9.46 4.76 8.02
C TRP A 120 9.57 4.73 6.50
N TRP A 121 9.68 3.50 6.00
CA TRP A 121 9.72 3.11 4.61
C TRP A 121 8.67 2.03 4.41
N SER A 122 7.84 2.11 3.37
CA SER A 122 6.86 1.08 3.06
C SER A 122 6.76 0.79 1.57
N LEU A 123 6.38 -0.44 1.25
CA LEU A 123 5.99 -0.87 -0.09
C LEU A 123 4.49 -1.07 -0.12
N VAL A 124 3.84 -0.24 -0.92
CA VAL A 124 2.42 -0.35 -1.21
C VAL A 124 2.25 -1.10 -2.52
N ILE A 125 1.48 -2.17 -2.51
CA ILE A 125 1.22 -3.02 -3.66
C ILE A 125 -0.05 -2.52 -4.34
N SER A 126 0.01 -2.32 -5.65
CA SER A 126 -1.11 -1.97 -6.51
C SER A 126 -1.22 -2.98 -7.63
N VAL A 127 -2.24 -3.83 -7.56
CA VAL A 127 -2.54 -4.83 -8.59
C VAL A 127 -2.91 -4.11 -9.89
N GLN A 128 -2.21 -4.43 -10.98
CA GLN A 128 -2.46 -3.89 -12.33
C GLN A 128 -3.15 -4.92 -13.25
N GLY A 129 -3.15 -6.19 -12.87
CA GLY A 129 -3.79 -7.29 -13.59
C GLY A 129 -3.63 -8.61 -12.85
N SER A 130 -4.12 -9.71 -13.42
CA SER A 130 -4.16 -11.02 -12.73
C SER A 130 -2.79 -11.52 -12.25
N ASN A 131 -1.70 -11.19 -12.96
CA ASN A 131 -0.32 -11.58 -12.61
C ASN A 131 0.63 -10.38 -12.62
N ASP A 132 0.12 -9.16 -12.49
CA ASP A 132 0.94 -7.94 -12.57
C ASP A 132 0.66 -7.03 -11.37
N ALA A 133 1.73 -6.62 -10.69
CA ALA A 133 1.66 -5.77 -9.51
C ALA A 133 2.72 -4.67 -9.60
N ALA A 134 2.30 -3.45 -9.30
CA ALA A 134 3.19 -2.30 -9.11
C ALA A 134 3.50 -2.12 -7.62
N TYR A 135 4.71 -1.66 -7.32
CA TYR A 135 5.19 -1.42 -5.96
C TYR A 135 5.53 0.06 -5.79
N ASN A 136 4.74 0.76 -4.99
CA ASN A 136 4.97 2.16 -4.66
C ASN A 136 5.88 2.24 -3.43
N HIS A 137 7.03 2.88 -3.61
CA HIS A 137 8.05 3.05 -2.58
C HIS A 137 7.79 4.34 -1.80
N ASN A 138 7.32 4.20 -0.56
CA ASN A 138 6.88 5.31 0.26
C ASN A 138 7.79 5.55 1.46
N VAL A 139 7.96 6.82 1.84
CA VAL A 139 8.76 7.25 2.99
C VAL A 139 8.06 8.33 3.79
N SER A 140 8.31 8.38 5.10
CA SER A 140 7.58 9.20 6.07
C SER A 140 7.80 10.71 5.96
N SER A 141 8.97 11.15 5.49
CA SER A 141 9.32 12.58 5.49
C SER A 141 10.43 12.90 4.48
N ASN A 142 10.61 14.20 4.20
CA ASN A 142 11.65 14.69 3.30
C ASN A 142 13.08 14.41 3.82
N GLU A 143 13.25 14.40 5.14
CA GLU A 143 14.53 14.12 5.78
C GLU A 143 14.90 12.64 5.63
N CYS A 144 13.92 11.75 5.67
CA CYS A 144 14.10 10.32 5.46
C CYS A 144 14.23 9.99 3.96
N SER A 145 13.51 10.69 3.07
CA SER A 145 13.63 10.54 1.61
C SER A 145 15.02 10.95 1.12
N ALA A 146 15.65 11.97 1.73
CA ALA A 146 17.01 12.37 1.38
C ALA A 146 18.10 11.30 1.64
N LEU A 147 17.76 10.24 2.39
CA LEU A 147 18.68 9.14 2.72
C LEU A 147 18.61 7.96 1.73
N VAL A 148 17.58 7.91 0.88
CA VAL A 148 17.34 6.80 -0.06
C VAL A 148 16.89 7.32 -1.42
N THR A 149 17.40 6.76 -2.51
CA THR A 149 17.05 7.21 -3.86
C THR A 149 15.82 6.48 -4.39
N GLY A 150 14.90 7.20 -5.03
CA GLY A 150 13.74 6.61 -5.70
C GLY A 150 12.56 6.25 -4.79
N TRP A 151 12.48 6.86 -3.59
CA TRP A 151 11.34 6.70 -2.68
C TRP A 151 10.59 8.03 -2.57
N GLY A 152 9.27 7.98 -2.74
CA GLY A 152 8.37 9.13 -2.66
C GLY A 152 7.74 9.28 -1.28
N LEU A 153 7.22 10.47 -0.95
CA LEU A 153 6.50 10.66 0.30
C LEU A 153 5.20 9.86 0.33
N GLY A 154 4.91 9.23 1.46
CA GLY A 154 3.63 8.55 1.70
C GLY A 154 3.02 8.95 3.04
N THR A 155 1.73 8.65 3.22
CA THR A 155 0.97 9.00 4.43
C THR A 155 0.58 7.79 5.27
N THR A 156 0.88 6.57 4.82
CA THR A 156 0.43 5.34 5.47
C THR A 156 1.59 4.40 5.82
N MET A 157 1.68 4.07 7.11
CA MET A 157 2.40 2.91 7.63
C MET A 157 1.42 2.12 8.49
N SER A 158 1.34 0.80 8.31
CA SER A 158 0.65 -0.04 9.28
C SER A 158 1.66 -0.65 10.25
N GLY A 159 1.65 -0.14 11.48
CA GLY A 159 2.34 -0.73 12.63
C GLY A 159 3.67 -0.07 13.01
N SER A 160 3.90 0.10 14.31
CA SER A 160 5.14 0.65 14.89
C SER A 160 6.19 -0.45 15.11
N CYS A 161 7.39 -0.05 15.53
CA CYS A 161 8.45 -0.93 16.03
C CYS A 161 8.00 -1.96 17.09
N GLU A 162 6.84 -1.77 17.73
CA GLU A 162 6.31 -2.68 18.77
C GLU A 162 5.35 -3.75 18.23
N SER A 163 4.89 -3.66 16.97
CA SER A 163 3.92 -4.59 16.39
C SER A 163 4.57 -5.62 15.47
N THR A 164 5.70 -6.21 15.88
CA THR A 164 6.37 -7.29 15.11
C THR A 164 5.54 -8.58 15.15
N SER A 165 4.35 -8.60 14.52
CA SER A 165 3.60 -9.82 14.25
C SER A 165 4.19 -10.52 13.04
N VAL A 166 5.44 -10.97 13.18
CA VAL A 166 6.12 -11.75 12.16
C VAL A 166 5.82 -13.22 12.46
N ASN A 167 4.76 -13.76 11.85
CA ASN A 167 4.56 -15.21 11.80
C ASN A 167 5.56 -15.81 10.80
N GLN A 168 6.83 -15.94 11.19
CA GLN A 168 7.83 -16.63 10.39
C GLN A 168 7.86 -18.11 10.77
N VAL A 169 7.66 -19.00 9.79
CA VAL A 169 7.93 -20.42 9.94
C VAL A 169 9.44 -20.63 9.84
N ALA A 170 10.01 -21.39 10.78
CA ALA A 170 11.44 -21.66 10.86
C ALA A 170 11.97 -22.30 9.56
N ALA A 171 13.12 -21.81 9.10
CA ALA A 171 13.80 -22.24 7.89
C ALA A 171 14.03 -23.75 7.84
N ALA A 172 13.53 -24.41 6.79
CA ALA A 172 14.02 -25.72 6.38
C ALA A 172 15.08 -25.51 5.29
N THR A 173 16.32 -25.88 5.61
CA THR A 173 17.49 -25.83 4.73
C THR A 173 17.30 -26.69 3.47
N PRO A 174 17.45 -26.17 2.24
CA PRO A 174 17.54 -27.02 1.05
C PRO A 174 19.00 -27.37 0.71
N GLN A 175 19.28 -28.68 0.62
CA GLN A 175 20.50 -29.22 0.02
C GLN A 175 20.53 -28.98 -1.50
N ALA A 176 21.71 -28.67 -2.01
CA ALA A 176 22.00 -28.42 -3.42
C ALA A 176 22.14 -29.71 -4.25
N THR A 177 21.55 -29.77 -5.45
CA THR A 177 22.15 -30.33 -6.70
C THR A 177 21.23 -30.02 -7.92
N PRO A 178 21.68 -30.17 -9.19
CA PRO A 178 21.82 -29.03 -10.09
C PRO A 178 20.89 -29.02 -11.33
N GLN A 179 20.76 -27.81 -11.87
CA GLN A 179 20.11 -27.39 -13.10
C GLN A 179 20.58 -28.14 -14.37
N PRO A 180 19.74 -28.20 -15.42
CA PRO A 180 20.23 -27.91 -16.78
C PRO A 180 19.39 -26.84 -17.52
N ALA A 181 20.08 -26.20 -18.46
CA ALA A 181 19.71 -25.03 -19.26
C ALA A 181 18.89 -25.41 -20.54
N PRO A 182 18.44 -24.41 -21.35
CA PRO A 182 17.22 -24.45 -22.16
C PRO A 182 17.41 -24.88 -23.63
N GLN A 183 16.32 -25.26 -24.32
CA GLN A 183 16.28 -25.39 -25.79
C GLN A 183 14.97 -24.89 -26.41
N GLU A 184 15.13 -24.42 -27.65
CA GLU A 184 14.31 -23.55 -28.51
C GLU A 184 13.12 -24.24 -29.23
N THR A 185 12.22 -23.40 -29.76
CA THR A 185 11.12 -23.68 -30.72
C THR A 185 11.62 -24.15 -32.10
N PRO A 186 10.76 -24.77 -32.97
CA PRO A 186 10.10 -24.00 -34.06
C PRO A 186 8.74 -24.52 -34.63
N LYS A 187 7.86 -23.55 -34.98
CA LYS A 187 7.02 -23.27 -36.21
C LYS A 187 6.01 -24.24 -36.90
N GLU A 188 4.82 -23.65 -37.20
CA GLU A 188 3.93 -23.65 -38.42
C GLU A 188 3.29 -24.97 -38.94
N GLU A 189 2.08 -25.10 -39.53
CA GLU A 189 0.86 -24.32 -39.87
C GLU A 189 -0.20 -25.34 -40.47
N PRO A 190 -1.29 -25.01 -41.22
CA PRO A 190 -2.71 -25.16 -40.84
C PRO A 190 -3.56 -26.13 -41.72
N LYS A 191 -4.89 -26.15 -41.49
CA LYS A 191 -6.07 -26.40 -42.38
C LYS A 191 -7.24 -26.95 -41.54
N ASN A 192 -8.53 -26.69 -41.74
CA ASN A 192 -9.34 -26.12 -42.82
C ASN A 192 -10.73 -25.76 -42.24
N GLU A 193 -11.37 -24.74 -42.80
CA GLU A 193 -12.80 -24.45 -42.73
C GLU A 193 -13.59 -25.41 -43.66
N PRO A 194 -14.92 -25.54 -43.51
CA PRO A 194 -15.75 -24.96 -44.57
C PRO A 194 -17.07 -24.31 -44.10
N GLU A 195 -17.49 -23.34 -44.92
CA GLU A 195 -18.78 -22.62 -44.97
C GLU A 195 -20.01 -23.54 -45.06
N THR A 196 -21.20 -23.08 -44.62
CA THR A 196 -22.34 -22.62 -45.47
C THR A 196 -23.56 -22.21 -44.59
N GLN A 197 -24.23 -21.10 -44.92
CA GLN A 197 -25.49 -20.53 -44.35
C GLN A 197 -26.76 -21.04 -45.12
N PRO A 198 -28.01 -20.51 -44.99
CA PRO A 198 -28.81 -19.89 -43.89
C PRO A 198 -30.23 -20.55 -43.76
N GLU A 199 -31.20 -19.84 -43.13
CA GLU A 199 -32.69 -20.05 -43.04
C GLU A 199 -33.23 -20.72 -41.75
N GLN A 200 -34.28 -20.27 -41.03
CA GLN A 200 -35.34 -19.26 -41.22
C GLN A 200 -35.76 -18.59 -39.89
N VAL A 201 -36.39 -17.43 -40.03
CA VAL A 201 -37.11 -16.62 -39.02
C VAL A 201 -38.40 -17.32 -38.57
N GLN A 202 -38.72 -17.28 -37.27
CA GLN A 202 -40.10 -17.24 -36.78
C GLN A 202 -40.24 -16.14 -35.72
N GLU A 203 -41.09 -15.17 -36.04
CA GLU A 203 -41.62 -14.16 -35.12
C GLU A 203 -42.55 -14.82 -34.09
N GLU A 204 -42.33 -14.51 -32.81
CA GLU A 204 -43.42 -14.44 -31.83
C GLU A 204 -43.37 -13.07 -31.14
N GLU A 205 -44.35 -12.25 -31.50
CA GLU A 205 -44.68 -10.95 -30.96
C GLU A 205 -45.18 -11.07 -29.51
N LYS A 206 -44.51 -10.41 -28.56
CA LYS A 206 -45.13 -10.09 -27.25
C LYS A 206 -44.53 -8.85 -26.58
N THR A 207 -45.27 -7.75 -26.71
CA THR A 207 -45.30 -6.53 -25.88
C THR A 207 -44.04 -5.68 -25.79
N ASP A 208 -44.03 -4.64 -26.64
CA ASP A 208 -43.31 -3.39 -26.46
C ASP A 208 -43.48 -2.80 -25.05
N GLN A 209 -42.36 -2.65 -24.35
CA GLN A 209 -42.08 -1.43 -23.59
C GLN A 209 -40.89 -0.76 -24.29
N PRO A 210 -40.95 0.54 -24.61
CA PRO A 210 -39.83 1.21 -25.25
C PRO A 210 -38.67 1.25 -24.26
N VAL A 211 -37.58 0.55 -24.56
CA VAL A 211 -36.29 0.84 -23.95
C VAL A 211 -35.85 2.15 -24.59
N GLU A 212 -36.09 3.25 -23.88
CA GLU A 212 -35.57 4.56 -24.24
C GLU A 212 -34.03 4.44 -24.27
N GLU A 213 -33.47 4.44 -25.48
CA GLU A 213 -32.03 4.41 -25.68
C GLU A 213 -31.48 5.75 -25.16
N ASP A 214 -30.92 5.74 -23.94
CA ASP A 214 -30.38 6.93 -23.26
C ASP A 214 -29.49 7.72 -24.24
N THR A 215 -29.83 8.98 -24.51
CA THR A 215 -29.02 9.87 -25.35
C THR A 215 -27.58 9.96 -24.79
N PRO A 216 -26.56 10.25 -25.62
CA PRO A 216 -25.17 10.37 -25.16
C PRO A 216 -24.98 11.35 -23.99
N GLU A 217 -25.83 12.37 -23.88
CA GLU A 217 -25.84 13.34 -22.78
C GLU A 217 -26.45 12.77 -21.48
N GLN A 218 -27.50 11.95 -21.60
CA GLN A 218 -28.08 11.20 -20.47
C GLN A 218 -27.09 10.15 -19.93
N GLN A 219 -26.39 9.44 -20.82
CA GLN A 219 -25.34 8.48 -20.43
C GLN A 219 -24.18 9.16 -19.67
N ARG A 220 -23.71 10.31 -20.16
CA ARG A 220 -22.67 11.12 -19.49
C ARG A 220 -23.12 11.60 -18.11
N THR A 221 -24.35 12.10 -18.00
CA THR A 221 -24.89 12.59 -16.72
C THR A 221 -25.03 11.45 -15.70
N LYS A 222 -25.52 10.30 -16.13
CA LYS A 222 -25.67 9.10 -15.30
C LYS A 222 -24.32 8.57 -14.81
N LEU A 223 -23.33 8.50 -15.71
CA LEU A 223 -21.97 8.11 -15.36
C LEU A 223 -21.34 9.05 -14.32
N MET A 224 -21.48 10.37 -14.51
CA MET A 224 -20.97 11.35 -13.55
C MET A 224 -21.66 11.26 -12.18
N ASN A 225 -22.97 10.99 -12.15
CA ASN A 225 -23.68 10.81 -10.89
C ASN A 225 -23.23 9.55 -10.14
N LEU A 226 -23.07 8.42 -10.83
CA LEU A 226 -22.54 7.19 -10.22
C LEU A 226 -21.15 7.39 -9.65
N LEU A 227 -20.29 8.08 -10.39
CA LEU A 227 -18.94 8.41 -9.98
C LEU A 227 -18.90 9.33 -8.76
N LYS A 228 -19.78 10.34 -8.72
CA LYS A 228 -19.93 11.23 -7.56
C LYS A 228 -20.41 10.46 -6.33
N GLU A 229 -21.44 9.64 -6.46
CA GLU A 229 -21.95 8.80 -5.37
C GLU A 229 -20.87 7.86 -4.83
N ALA A 230 -20.06 7.25 -5.71
CA ALA A 230 -18.93 6.42 -5.30
C ALA A 230 -17.87 7.22 -4.52
N SER A 231 -17.52 8.41 -4.99
CA SER A 231 -16.59 9.33 -4.32
C SER A 231 -17.09 9.72 -2.92
N ASP A 232 -18.35 10.14 -2.82
CA ASP A 232 -18.96 10.58 -1.56
C ASP A 232 -19.07 9.43 -0.55
N ALA A 233 -19.43 8.22 -1.02
CA ALA A 233 -19.46 7.02 -0.19
C ALA A 233 -18.06 6.64 0.34
N ARG A 234 -17.01 6.75 -0.48
CA ARG A 234 -15.61 6.54 -0.02
C ARG A 234 -15.18 7.57 1.02
N ALA A 235 -15.53 8.84 0.82
CA ALA A 235 -15.22 9.89 1.78
C ALA A 235 -15.91 9.64 3.13
N ALA A 236 -17.19 9.29 3.12
CA ALA A 236 -17.94 8.91 4.31
C ALA A 236 -17.34 7.67 5.00
N ALA A 237 -16.94 6.66 4.23
CA ALA A 237 -16.28 5.46 4.76
C ALA A 237 -14.95 5.78 5.47
N ARG A 238 -14.14 6.71 4.94
CA ARG A 238 -12.89 7.15 5.59
C ARG A 238 -13.17 7.83 6.93
N THR A 239 -14.16 8.73 6.97
CA THR A 239 -14.58 9.40 8.21
C THR A 239 -15.05 8.37 9.24
N ALA A 240 -15.97 7.48 8.87
CA ALA A 240 -16.47 6.43 9.75
C ALA A 240 -15.36 5.48 10.24
N SER A 241 -14.40 5.12 9.38
CA SER A 241 -13.24 4.32 9.77
C SER A 241 -12.34 5.05 10.76
N SER A 242 -12.13 6.36 10.60
CA SER A 242 -11.34 7.16 11.54
C SER A 242 -12.00 7.28 12.91
N GLU A 243 -13.32 7.49 12.93
CA GLU A 243 -14.13 7.50 14.17
C GLU A 243 -14.06 6.15 14.89
N ALA A 244 -14.15 5.05 14.15
CA ALA A 244 -14.01 3.70 14.71
C ALA A 244 -12.64 3.51 15.38
N THR A 245 -11.54 3.88 14.73
CA THR A 245 -10.19 3.76 15.31
C THR A 245 -10.00 4.61 16.58
N ILE A 246 -10.58 5.82 16.61
CA ILE A 246 -10.55 6.66 17.82
C ILE A 246 -11.30 5.97 18.96
N LEU A 247 -12.51 5.46 18.71
CA LEU A 247 -13.31 4.76 19.70
C LEU A 247 -12.64 3.45 20.18
N GLU A 248 -11.97 2.70 19.30
CA GLU A 248 -11.18 1.52 19.67
C GLU A 248 -10.04 1.88 20.62
N THR A 249 -9.36 3.00 20.34
CA THR A 249 -8.26 3.50 21.17
C THR A 249 -8.76 3.95 22.55
N GLU A 250 -9.88 4.69 22.59
CA GLU A 250 -10.54 5.09 23.83
C GLU A 250 -11.03 3.88 24.64
N ALA A 251 -11.60 2.88 23.97
CA ALA A 251 -12.05 1.64 24.58
C ALA A 251 -10.89 0.83 25.16
N ALA A 252 -9.75 0.76 24.46
CA ALA A 252 -8.54 0.09 24.93
C ALA A 252 -7.97 0.78 26.19
N LEU A 253 -7.93 2.12 26.19
CA LEU A 253 -7.50 2.90 27.35
C LEU A 253 -8.46 2.70 28.53
N ALA A 254 -9.77 2.77 28.30
CA ALA A 254 -10.78 2.55 29.34
C ALA A 254 -10.70 1.14 29.94
N ALA A 255 -10.45 0.12 29.11
CA ALA A 255 -10.26 -1.25 29.56
C ALA A 255 -8.98 -1.43 30.40
N SER A 256 -7.88 -0.77 30.01
CA SER A 256 -6.63 -0.77 30.79
C SER A 256 -6.83 -0.16 32.18
N ILE A 257 -7.51 0.98 32.25
CA ILE A 257 -7.88 1.64 33.53
C ILE A 257 -8.79 0.74 34.37
N ALA A 258 -9.73 0.03 33.74
CA ALA A 258 -10.64 -0.87 34.45
C ALA A 258 -9.95 -2.13 34.98
N ASN A 259 -8.90 -2.64 34.31
CA ASN A 259 -8.15 -3.82 34.73
C ASN A 259 -7.20 -3.54 35.90
N ASN A 260 -6.65 -2.33 35.99
CA ASN A 260 -5.81 -1.89 37.12
C ASN A 260 -6.60 -1.23 38.26
N CYS A 261 -7.92 -1.33 38.23
CA CYS A 261 -8.80 -0.73 39.24
C CYS A 261 -8.82 -1.60 40.52
N LEU A 262 -8.30 -1.06 41.63
CA LEU A 262 -8.26 -1.71 42.95
C LEU A 262 -9.24 -1.08 43.98
N ILE A 263 -10.10 -0.14 43.57
CA ILE A 263 -10.94 0.70 44.45
C ILE A 263 -12.42 0.71 43.96
N ILE A 264 -13.31 1.50 44.58
CA ILE A 264 -14.74 1.69 44.29
C ILE A 264 -15.01 2.00 42.79
N ASN A 265 -16.15 1.52 42.27
CA ASN A 265 -16.70 1.71 40.91
C ASN A 265 -15.97 1.00 39.74
N CYS A 266 -15.20 -0.07 39.98
CA CYS A 266 -14.60 -0.84 38.88
C CYS A 266 -15.63 -1.48 37.92
N ALA A 267 -16.81 -1.86 38.42
CA ALA A 267 -17.89 -2.40 37.58
C ALA A 267 -18.40 -1.38 36.55
N GLU A 268 -18.65 -0.14 36.99
CA GLU A 268 -19.08 0.97 36.13
C GLU A 268 -18.02 1.32 35.07
N LYS A 269 -16.72 1.26 35.43
CA LYS A 269 -15.61 1.47 34.48
C LYS A 269 -15.53 0.37 33.43
N LYS A 270 -15.78 -0.90 33.81
CA LYS A 270 -15.84 -2.02 32.85
C LYS A 270 -17.03 -1.88 31.89
N GLU A 271 -18.19 -1.45 32.41
CA GLU A 271 -19.38 -1.21 31.58
C GLU A 271 -19.14 -0.07 30.58
N ARG A 272 -18.50 1.03 31.00
CA ARG A 272 -18.13 2.13 30.10
C ARG A 272 -17.15 1.70 29.01
N ALA A 273 -16.15 0.87 29.36
CA ALA A 273 -15.22 0.32 28.37
C ALA A 273 -15.94 -0.57 27.35
N GLN A 274 -16.91 -1.38 27.78
CA GLN A 274 -17.70 -2.22 26.89
C GLN A 274 -18.58 -1.38 25.94
N LYS A 275 -19.26 -0.36 26.45
CA LYS A 275 -20.07 0.56 25.63
C LYS A 275 -19.25 1.23 24.51
N LEU A 276 -18.01 1.64 24.80
CA LEU A 276 -17.11 2.21 23.79
C LEU A 276 -16.70 1.18 22.73
N ARG A 277 -16.48 -0.09 23.11
CA ARG A 277 -16.21 -1.18 22.14
C ARG A 277 -17.41 -1.46 21.25
N ASP A 278 -18.61 -1.46 21.81
CA ASP A 278 -19.84 -1.70 21.06
C ASP A 278 -20.07 -0.54 20.05
N GLN A 279 -19.82 0.70 20.46
CA GLN A 279 -19.85 1.88 19.57
C GLN A 279 -18.79 1.81 18.46
N ALA A 280 -17.56 1.42 18.81
CA ALA A 280 -16.48 1.23 17.83
C ALA A 280 -16.85 0.16 16.79
N THR A 281 -17.41 -0.96 17.23
CA THR A 281 -17.83 -2.06 16.36
C THR A 281 -18.96 -1.62 15.44
N ALA A 282 -19.97 -0.90 15.95
CA ALA A 282 -21.05 -0.35 15.14
C ALA A 282 -20.52 0.61 14.06
N LYS A 283 -19.59 1.49 14.42
CA LYS A 283 -18.93 2.42 13.48
C LYS A 283 -18.08 1.69 12.44
N ARG A 284 -17.44 0.58 12.81
CA ARG A 284 -16.69 -0.26 11.88
C ARG A 284 -17.60 -0.94 10.86
N THR A 285 -18.77 -1.41 11.30
CA THR A 285 -19.80 -1.97 10.41
C THR A 285 -20.32 -0.91 9.43
N GLU A 286 -20.67 0.29 9.92
CA GLU A 286 -21.09 1.44 9.08
C GLU A 286 -20.02 1.75 8.01
N ALA A 287 -18.75 1.81 8.40
CA ALA A 287 -17.65 2.04 7.46
C ALA A 287 -17.57 0.95 6.37
N ASN A 288 -17.77 -0.33 6.73
CA ASN A 288 -17.73 -1.43 5.78
C ASN A 288 -18.93 -1.42 4.80
N GLU A 289 -20.12 -1.06 5.27
CA GLU A 289 -21.31 -0.89 4.40
C GLU A 289 -21.11 0.24 3.39
N LEU A 290 -20.51 1.36 3.81
CA LEU A 290 -20.18 2.49 2.94
C LEU A 290 -19.10 2.11 1.90
N LYS A 291 -18.11 1.30 2.29
CA LYS A 291 -17.11 0.76 1.35
C LYS A 291 -17.75 -0.17 0.31
N SER A 292 -18.66 -1.05 0.73
CA SER A 292 -19.40 -1.92 -0.19
C SER A 292 -20.23 -1.12 -1.18
N THR A 293 -20.93 -0.08 -0.69
CA THR A 293 -21.71 0.84 -1.53
C THR A 293 -20.82 1.56 -2.55
N ALA A 294 -19.66 2.05 -2.12
CA ALA A 294 -18.69 2.68 -3.03
C ALA A 294 -18.19 1.72 -4.12
N SER A 295 -17.94 0.45 -3.77
CA SER A 295 -17.51 -0.58 -4.71
C SER A 295 -18.60 -0.84 -5.75
N GLU A 296 -19.85 -1.05 -5.31
CA GLU A 296 -20.99 -1.28 -6.20
C GLU A 296 -21.18 -0.14 -7.21
N LYS A 297 -21.11 1.12 -6.74
CA LYS A 297 -21.24 2.30 -7.60
C LYS A 297 -20.10 2.42 -8.61
N THR A 298 -18.89 2.00 -8.22
CA THR A 298 -17.73 1.97 -9.12
C THR A 298 -17.88 0.90 -10.20
N ASP A 299 -18.38 -0.29 -9.84
CA ASP A 299 -18.64 -1.36 -10.81
C ASP A 299 -19.74 -0.99 -11.80
N LEU A 300 -20.78 -0.29 -11.35
CA LEU A 300 -21.82 0.27 -12.21
C LEU A 300 -21.25 1.35 -13.15
N ALA A 301 -20.34 2.20 -12.66
CA ALA A 301 -19.66 3.19 -13.49
C ALA A 301 -18.78 2.53 -14.56
N LYS A 302 -18.01 1.49 -14.20
CA LYS A 302 -17.19 0.71 -15.15
C LYS A 302 -18.05 0.09 -16.26
N LYS A 303 -19.17 -0.54 -15.90
CA LYS A 303 -20.14 -1.08 -16.87
C LYS A 303 -20.72 0.01 -17.78
N ALA A 304 -21.05 1.17 -17.23
CA ALA A 304 -21.56 2.30 -18.01
C ALA A 304 -20.52 2.86 -18.99
N VAL A 305 -19.22 2.85 -18.62
CA VAL A 305 -18.12 3.24 -19.51
C VAL A 305 -17.95 2.27 -20.67
N THR A 306 -18.05 0.96 -20.42
CA THR A 306 -17.98 -0.06 -21.49
C THR A 306 -19.11 0.09 -22.52
N LEU A 307 -20.25 0.63 -22.11
CA LEU A 307 -21.40 0.89 -22.98
C LEU A 307 -21.35 2.28 -23.64
N ALA A 308 -20.48 3.18 -23.17
CA ALA A 308 -20.36 4.53 -23.69
C ALA A 308 -19.41 4.56 -24.92
N GLY A 309 -19.82 5.24 -25.99
CA GLY A 309 -18.98 5.43 -27.17
C GLY A 309 -17.74 6.32 -26.92
N GLU A 310 -16.71 6.20 -27.76
CA GLU A 310 -15.42 6.92 -27.65
C GLU A 310 -15.57 8.45 -27.53
N THR A 311 -16.56 9.05 -28.21
CA THR A 311 -16.85 10.49 -28.14
C THR A 311 -17.33 10.91 -26.75
N THR A 312 -18.13 10.07 -26.08
CA THR A 312 -18.64 10.33 -24.72
C THR A 312 -17.50 10.28 -23.71
N ILE A 313 -16.60 9.31 -23.84
CA ILE A 313 -15.42 9.15 -22.98
C ILE A 313 -14.46 10.34 -23.15
N SER A 314 -14.21 10.77 -24.39
CA SER A 314 -13.33 11.90 -24.69
C SER A 314 -13.85 13.22 -24.10
N ASN A 315 -15.16 13.46 -24.17
CA ASN A 315 -15.79 14.63 -23.57
C ASN A 315 -15.74 14.60 -22.04
N LEU A 316 -15.96 13.42 -21.43
CA LEU A 316 -15.81 13.22 -19.98
C LEU A 316 -14.40 13.56 -19.50
N LYS A 317 -13.38 13.09 -20.22
CA LYS A 317 -11.97 13.35 -19.90
C LYS A 317 -11.67 14.85 -19.94
N ASN A 318 -12.20 15.56 -20.94
CA ASN A 318 -12.07 17.01 -21.03
C ASN A 318 -12.77 17.74 -19.87
N ASP A 319 -13.93 17.26 -19.41
CA ASP A 319 -14.63 17.87 -18.26
C ASP A 319 -13.87 17.70 -16.94
N LEU A 320 -13.27 16.52 -16.74
CA LEU A 320 -12.44 16.21 -15.57
C LEU A 320 -11.18 17.08 -15.54
N GLN A 321 -10.53 17.27 -16.69
CA GLN A 321 -9.36 18.12 -16.83
C GLN A 321 -9.67 19.61 -16.64
N ASN A 322 -10.82 20.06 -17.14
CA ASN A 322 -11.25 21.46 -17.04
C ASN A 322 -11.86 21.82 -15.66
N GLY A 323 -11.98 20.85 -14.76
CA GLY A 323 -12.50 21.10 -13.40
C GLY A 323 -13.99 21.45 -13.37
N THR A 324 -14.74 21.10 -14.42
CA THR A 324 -16.21 21.29 -14.48
C THR A 324 -16.91 20.51 -13.36
N TYR A 325 -16.27 19.46 -12.84
CA TYR A 325 -16.70 18.67 -11.68
C TYR A 325 -15.64 18.72 -10.58
N VAL A 326 -16.02 19.18 -9.40
CA VAL A 326 -15.15 19.23 -8.23
C VAL A 326 -15.31 17.95 -7.43
N PHE A 327 -14.30 17.10 -7.51
CA PHE A 327 -14.09 15.98 -6.60
C PHE A 327 -13.06 16.39 -5.54
N GLY A 328 -13.11 15.80 -4.34
CA GLY A 328 -12.12 16.08 -3.28
C GLY A 328 -10.67 15.85 -3.74
N GLU A 329 -9.70 16.51 -3.09
CA GLU A 329 -8.28 16.49 -3.52
C GLU A 329 -7.66 15.08 -3.67
N ASN A 330 -8.19 14.08 -2.93
CA ASN A 330 -7.71 12.69 -2.99
C ASN A 330 -8.55 11.76 -3.90
N THR A 331 -9.55 12.29 -4.61
CA THR A 331 -10.39 11.50 -5.52
C THR A 331 -10.05 11.73 -6.98
N LYS A 332 -9.41 12.85 -7.36
CA LYS A 332 -8.89 13.06 -8.72
C LYS A 332 -7.86 12.00 -9.14
N ASP A 333 -6.86 11.72 -8.29
CA ASP A 333 -5.78 10.76 -8.58
C ASP A 333 -6.30 9.31 -8.71
N PHE A 334 -7.40 9.00 -8.02
CA PHE A 334 -8.05 7.70 -8.07
C PHE A 334 -8.86 7.51 -9.37
N PHE A 335 -9.45 8.60 -9.89
CA PHE A 335 -10.25 8.58 -11.12
C PHE A 335 -9.41 8.47 -12.40
N GLU A 336 -8.21 9.06 -12.44
CA GLU A 336 -7.28 8.86 -13.56
C GLU A 336 -6.72 7.43 -13.64
N PHE A 337 -6.87 6.64 -12.57
CA PHE A 337 -6.34 5.28 -12.47
C PHE A 337 -7.36 4.18 -12.81
N GLU A 338 -8.66 4.44 -12.63
CA GLU A 338 -9.74 3.46 -12.85
C GLU A 338 -10.51 3.61 -14.18
N LEU A 339 -10.40 4.76 -14.87
CA LEU A 339 -11.01 5.05 -16.17
C LEU A 339 -9.96 5.13 -17.28
#